data_AF-A0A1Q6EGF2-F1
#
_entry.id   AF-A0A1Q6EGF2-F1
#
_cell.length_a   1.000
_cell.length_b   1.000
_cell.length_c   1.000
_cell.angle_alpha   90.00
_cell.angle_beta   90.00
_cell.angle_gamma   90.00
#
_symmetry.space_group_name_H-M   'P 1'
#
loop_
_entity.id
_entity.type
_entity.pdbx_description
1 polymer ?
#
loop_
_entity_poly.entity_id
_entity_poly.type
_entity_poly.pdbx_seq_one_letter_code
_entity_poly.pdbx_strand_id
1 'polypeptide(L)'
;MKTLIHTRIYALLTQNESNPSELAHAYEEFIGTMTEMVANFDNRDDILRILYYSRVEFDVLSHPSFNRYSNNVLRTTFIYKIMYILDCEINIVSNSTKYSSNQDYSFPLSYQDGELLWTGTQQELLELAVALHKNGIIMYGNRKARFIEIVRALSSTFHITINDVYVKKTRMLDRSTAVTPFLDKLKKAYEQVVERHLR
;
A
#
# COMPACT_ATOMS: atom_id res chain seq x y z
N MET A 1 -20.97 -9.80 16.40
CA MET A 1 -20.08 -9.41 15.28
C MET A 1 -19.43 -10.69 14.76
N LYS A 2 -19.70 -11.12 13.51
CA LYS A 2 -18.99 -12.27 12.93
C LYS A 2 -17.54 -11.82 12.72
N THR A 3 -16.59 -12.41 13.43
CA THR A 3 -15.16 -12.10 13.33
C THR A 3 -14.45 -13.23 12.59
N LEU A 4 -13.46 -12.91 11.78
CA LEU A 4 -12.72 -13.92 11.00
C LEU A 4 -11.89 -14.85 11.90
N ILE A 5 -11.71 -14.51 13.18
CA ILE A 5 -11.05 -15.36 14.18
C ILE A 5 -11.93 -16.52 14.68
N HIS A 6 -13.23 -16.53 14.39
CA HIS A 6 -14.09 -17.69 14.68
C HIS A 6 -14.10 -18.73 13.55
N THR A 7 -13.33 -18.50 12.48
CA THR A 7 -13.20 -19.46 11.39
C THR A 7 -12.40 -20.68 11.84
N ARG A 8 -12.66 -21.81 11.18
CA ARG A 8 -12.00 -23.09 11.46
C ARG A 8 -10.46 -22.98 11.40
N ILE A 9 -9.94 -22.20 10.44
CA ILE A 9 -8.49 -22.06 10.28
C ILE A 9 -7.82 -21.41 11.50
N TYR A 10 -8.47 -20.46 12.17
CA TYR A 10 -7.92 -19.85 13.38
C TYR A 10 -7.79 -20.86 14.53
N ALA A 11 -8.81 -21.70 14.71
CA ALA A 11 -8.79 -22.77 15.71
C ALA A 11 -7.68 -23.80 15.41
N LEU A 12 -7.58 -24.28 14.18
CA LEU A 12 -6.57 -25.25 13.75
C LEU A 12 -5.14 -24.71 13.95
N LEU A 13 -4.89 -23.45 13.56
CA LEU A 13 -3.59 -22.81 13.74
C LEU A 13 -3.27 -22.56 15.23
N THR A 14 -4.26 -22.28 16.06
CA THR A 14 -4.08 -22.15 17.51
C THR A 14 -3.71 -23.51 18.15
N GLN A 15 -4.29 -24.60 17.65
CA GLN A 15 -4.07 -25.96 18.15
C GLN A 15 -2.84 -26.65 17.53
N ASN A 16 -2.05 -25.94 16.72
CA ASN A 16 -0.87 -26.47 16.04
C ASN A 16 -1.16 -27.63 15.07
N GLU A 17 -2.27 -27.55 14.34
CA GLU A 17 -2.60 -28.49 13.28
C GLU A 17 -1.44 -28.59 12.28
N SER A 18 -1.14 -29.81 11.84
CA SER A 18 -0.03 -30.15 10.95
C SER A 18 -0.46 -30.96 9.72
N ASN A 19 -1.77 -31.22 9.57
CA ASN A 19 -2.35 -31.82 8.38
C ASN A 19 -2.47 -30.78 7.23
N PRO A 20 -1.74 -30.94 6.12
CA PRO A 20 -1.77 -29.98 5.02
C PRO A 20 -3.13 -29.85 4.34
N SER A 21 -3.86 -30.97 4.19
CA SER A 21 -5.15 -30.98 3.50
C SER A 21 -6.22 -30.29 4.32
N GLU A 22 -6.18 -30.48 5.64
CA GLU A 22 -7.12 -29.85 6.56
C GLU A 22 -6.88 -28.33 6.64
N LEU A 23 -5.61 -27.90 6.74
CA LEU A 23 -5.25 -26.48 6.70
C LEU A 23 -5.60 -25.83 5.36
N ALA A 24 -5.39 -26.52 4.24
CA ALA A 24 -5.74 -26.01 2.91
C ALA A 24 -7.25 -25.78 2.79
N HIS A 25 -8.06 -26.75 3.20
CA HIS A 25 -9.52 -26.64 3.13
C HIS A 25 -10.05 -25.52 4.04
N ALA A 26 -9.59 -25.46 5.28
CA ALA A 26 -10.00 -24.40 6.21
C ALA A 26 -9.52 -23.00 5.76
N TYR A 27 -8.40 -22.91 5.03
CA TYR A 27 -7.95 -21.67 4.40
C TYR A 27 -8.86 -21.21 3.25
N GLU A 28 -9.36 -22.13 2.43
CA GLU A 28 -10.33 -21.80 1.37
C GLU A 28 -11.67 -21.35 1.96
N GLU A 29 -12.17 -22.03 2.99
CA GLU A 29 -13.35 -21.61 3.76
C GLU A 29 -13.19 -20.20 4.33
N PHE A 30 -12.00 -19.89 4.86
CA PHE A 30 -11.67 -18.56 5.37
C PHE A 30 -11.76 -17.49 4.28
N ILE A 31 -11.18 -17.74 3.10
CA ILE A 31 -11.27 -16.80 1.98
C ILE A 31 -12.74 -16.58 1.60
N GLY A 32 -13.51 -17.65 1.43
CA GLY A 32 -14.93 -17.55 1.10
C GLY A 32 -15.71 -16.71 2.10
N THR A 33 -15.49 -16.96 3.39
CA THR A 33 -16.12 -16.19 4.48
C THR A 33 -15.74 -14.72 4.44
N MET A 34 -14.45 -14.42 4.20
CA MET A 34 -13.95 -13.05 4.11
C MET A 34 -14.52 -12.32 2.90
N THR A 35 -14.54 -12.94 1.73
CA THR A 35 -15.10 -12.35 0.51
C THR A 35 -16.60 -12.10 0.64
N GLU A 36 -17.36 -13.05 1.20
CA GLU A 36 -18.80 -12.87 1.47
C GLU A 36 -19.06 -11.74 2.47
N MET A 37 -18.22 -11.64 3.51
CA MET A 37 -18.29 -10.56 4.49
C MET A 37 -18.01 -9.21 3.83
N VAL A 38 -16.96 -9.06 3.05
CA VAL A 38 -16.63 -7.79 2.39
C VAL A 38 -17.73 -7.39 1.39
N ALA A 39 -18.32 -8.35 0.68
CA ALA A 39 -19.37 -8.08 -0.32
C ALA A 39 -20.71 -7.63 0.28
N ASN A 40 -21.05 -8.06 1.50
CA ASN A 40 -22.39 -7.88 2.09
C ASN A 40 -22.46 -6.82 3.19
N PHE A 41 -21.36 -6.11 3.48
CA PHE A 41 -21.34 -5.12 4.57
C PHE A 41 -21.51 -3.69 4.04
N ASP A 42 -22.49 -2.98 4.60
CA ASP A 42 -22.81 -1.60 4.21
C ASP A 42 -21.83 -0.56 4.78
N ASN A 43 -21.23 -0.84 5.94
CA ASN A 43 -20.32 0.08 6.62
C ASN A 43 -18.86 -0.34 6.45
N ARG A 44 -18.14 0.44 5.65
CA ARG A 44 -16.71 0.30 5.39
C ARG A 44 -15.86 0.27 6.66
N ASP A 45 -16.11 1.17 7.61
CA ASP A 45 -15.28 1.28 8.81
C ASP A 45 -15.42 0.03 9.68
N ASP A 46 -16.60 -0.59 9.69
CA ASP A 46 -16.84 -1.83 10.41
C ASP A 46 -16.11 -3.02 9.75
N ILE A 47 -16.09 -3.08 8.40
CA ILE A 47 -15.27 -4.05 7.67
C ILE A 47 -13.79 -3.87 8.03
N LEU A 48 -13.28 -2.64 7.96
CA LEU A 48 -11.87 -2.36 8.28
C LEU A 48 -11.53 -2.74 9.72
N ARG A 49 -12.40 -2.43 10.69
CA ARG A 49 -12.21 -2.85 12.09
C ARG A 49 -12.09 -4.37 12.20
N ILE A 50 -12.95 -5.13 11.52
CA ILE A 50 -12.91 -6.61 11.55
C ILE A 50 -11.63 -7.14 10.89
N LEU A 51 -11.23 -6.59 9.74
CA LEU A 51 -10.02 -7.00 9.03
C LEU A 51 -8.75 -6.70 9.83
N TYR A 52 -8.61 -5.49 10.36
CA TYR A 52 -7.47 -5.10 11.20
C TYR A 52 -7.40 -5.93 12.49
N TYR A 53 -8.54 -6.12 13.16
CA TYR A 53 -8.60 -6.95 14.36
C TYR A 53 -8.14 -8.39 14.07
N SER A 54 -8.66 -8.99 13.01
CA SER A 54 -8.27 -10.34 12.60
C SER A 54 -6.79 -10.42 12.25
N ARG A 55 -6.26 -9.41 11.56
CA ARG A 55 -4.85 -9.32 11.18
C ARG A 55 -3.92 -9.29 12.39
N VAL A 56 -4.29 -8.57 13.45
CA VAL A 56 -3.55 -8.52 14.71
C VAL A 56 -3.56 -9.90 15.39
N GLU A 57 -4.71 -10.55 15.48
CA GLU A 57 -4.82 -11.87 16.12
C GLU A 57 -3.96 -12.94 15.41
N PHE A 58 -3.94 -12.94 14.07
CA PHE A 58 -3.02 -13.81 13.32
C PHE A 58 -1.54 -13.42 13.48
N ASP A 59 -1.22 -12.13 13.62
CA ASP A 59 0.14 -11.67 13.90
C ASP A 59 0.65 -12.25 15.23
N VAL A 60 -0.18 -12.20 16.27
CA VAL A 60 0.13 -12.78 17.60
C VAL A 60 0.46 -14.26 17.52
N LEU A 61 -0.21 -15.05 16.66
CA LEU A 61 0.08 -16.48 16.49
C LEU A 61 1.47 -16.77 15.90
N SER A 62 2.09 -15.81 15.22
CA SER A 62 3.43 -15.91 14.64
C SER A 62 4.50 -15.09 15.37
N HIS A 63 4.10 -14.22 16.29
CA HIS A 63 4.99 -13.32 17.01
C HIS A 63 6.07 -14.08 17.81
N PRO A 64 7.37 -13.70 17.71
CA PRO A 64 8.47 -14.44 18.33
C PRO A 64 8.31 -14.70 19.83
N SER A 65 7.69 -13.76 20.57
CA SER A 65 7.48 -13.88 22.01
C SER A 65 6.30 -14.79 22.40
N PHE A 66 5.37 -15.06 21.50
CA PHE A 66 4.12 -15.79 21.80
C PHE A 66 3.98 -17.11 21.03
N ASN A 67 4.71 -17.26 19.93
CA ASN A 67 4.63 -18.43 19.07
C ASN A 67 5.34 -19.64 19.68
N ARG A 68 4.57 -20.48 20.38
CA ARG A 68 5.02 -21.75 20.98
C ARG A 68 5.36 -22.84 19.95
N TYR A 69 5.03 -22.62 18.68
CA TYR A 69 5.13 -23.60 17.60
C TYR A 69 5.96 -23.07 16.43
N SER A 70 7.02 -22.29 16.72
CA SER A 70 7.88 -21.65 15.72
C SER A 70 8.62 -22.64 14.81
N ASN A 71 8.76 -23.89 15.23
CA ASN A 71 9.33 -24.99 14.43
C ASN A 71 8.35 -25.58 13.40
N ASN A 72 7.04 -25.33 13.52
CA ASN A 72 6.05 -25.80 12.57
C ASN A 72 5.99 -24.87 11.35
N VAL A 73 6.80 -25.19 10.34
CA VAL A 73 6.92 -24.41 9.10
C VAL A 73 5.59 -24.37 8.32
N LEU A 74 4.83 -25.46 8.33
CA LEU A 74 3.54 -25.53 7.62
C LEU A 74 2.53 -24.57 8.24
N ARG A 75 2.32 -24.66 9.55
CA ARG A 75 1.48 -23.73 10.32
C ARG A 75 1.89 -22.28 10.07
N THR A 76 3.19 -22.01 10.17
CA THR A 76 3.75 -20.66 9.96
C THR A 76 3.49 -20.15 8.54
N THR A 77 3.59 -21.02 7.53
CA THR A 77 3.26 -20.68 6.14
C THR A 77 1.80 -20.27 5.99
N PHE A 78 0.87 -21.00 6.60
CA PHE A 78 -0.55 -20.64 6.54
C PHE A 78 -0.87 -19.35 7.28
N ILE A 79 -0.25 -19.08 8.43
CA ILE A 79 -0.38 -17.80 9.14
C ILE A 79 0.05 -16.64 8.22
N TYR A 80 1.21 -16.76 7.57
CA TYR A 80 1.68 -15.71 6.66
C TYR A 80 0.79 -15.53 5.43
N LYS A 81 0.25 -16.61 4.85
CA LYS A 81 -0.73 -16.52 3.75
C LYS A 81 -1.97 -15.74 4.17
N ILE A 82 -2.49 -16.01 5.37
CA ILE A 82 -3.67 -15.33 5.91
C ILE A 82 -3.38 -13.86 6.19
N MET A 83 -2.24 -13.56 6.82
CA MET A 83 -1.81 -12.19 7.06
C MET A 83 -1.68 -11.40 5.74
N TYR A 84 -1.09 -12.01 4.72
CA TYR A 84 -0.94 -11.39 3.41
C TYR A 84 -2.27 -11.12 2.71
N ILE A 85 -3.22 -12.08 2.74
CA ILE A 85 -4.53 -11.85 2.11
C ILE A 85 -5.35 -10.80 2.87
N LEU A 86 -5.25 -10.76 4.20
CA LEU A 86 -5.85 -9.70 5.02
C LEU A 86 -5.25 -8.33 4.68
N ASP A 87 -3.93 -8.23 4.53
CA ASP A 87 -3.26 -6.98 4.12
C ASP A 87 -3.72 -6.52 2.73
N CYS A 88 -3.94 -7.47 1.80
CA CYS A 88 -4.53 -7.19 0.49
C CYS A 88 -5.97 -6.66 0.61
N GLU A 89 -6.85 -7.32 1.37
CA GLU A 89 -8.24 -6.89 1.53
C GLU A 89 -8.36 -5.55 2.25
N ILE A 90 -7.56 -5.33 3.29
CA ILE A 90 -7.46 -4.03 3.96
C ILE A 90 -7.11 -2.96 2.94
N ASN A 91 -6.13 -3.21 2.08
CA ASN A 91 -5.71 -2.28 1.04
C ASN A 91 -6.83 -2.02 0.02
N ILE A 92 -7.53 -3.06 -0.43
CA ILE A 92 -8.66 -2.95 -1.37
C ILE A 92 -9.79 -2.12 -0.76
N VAL A 93 -10.26 -2.47 0.44
CA VAL A 93 -11.35 -1.76 1.14
C VAL A 93 -10.92 -0.33 1.51
N SER A 94 -9.66 -0.14 1.91
CA SER A 94 -9.10 1.20 2.21
C SER A 94 -8.93 2.08 0.98
N ASN A 95 -8.98 1.52 -0.22
CA ASN A 95 -8.89 2.27 -1.48
C ASN A 95 -10.13 2.15 -2.38
N SER A 96 -11.17 1.41 -1.99
CA SER A 96 -12.37 1.20 -2.83
C SER A 96 -13.16 2.49 -3.09
N THR A 97 -13.11 3.48 -2.20
CA THR A 97 -13.65 4.83 -2.47
C THR A 97 -12.92 5.58 -3.59
N LYS A 98 -11.69 5.17 -3.95
CA LYS A 98 -10.92 5.70 -5.08
C LYS A 98 -11.25 5.01 -6.41
N TYR A 99 -11.94 3.87 -6.38
CA TYR A 99 -12.28 3.09 -7.58
C TYR A 99 -13.79 3.07 -7.88
N SER A 100 -14.67 3.31 -6.91
CA SER A 100 -16.10 3.52 -7.16
C SER A 100 -16.42 4.89 -7.80
N SER A 101 -15.47 5.83 -7.83
CA SER A 101 -15.60 7.11 -8.55
C SER A 101 -15.17 7.06 -10.02
N ASN A 102 -15.14 5.87 -10.63
CA ASN A 102 -14.86 5.67 -12.07
C ASN A 102 -16.13 5.33 -12.87
N GLN A 103 -17.27 5.93 -12.52
CA GLN A 103 -18.41 6.08 -13.44
C GLN A 103 -18.93 7.50 -13.34
N ASP A 104 -18.26 8.43 -14.02
CA ASP A 104 -18.85 9.06 -15.21
C ASP A 104 -17.90 10.14 -15.75
N TYR A 105 -17.81 10.17 -17.07
CA TYR A 105 -17.21 11.26 -17.83
C TYR A 105 -17.97 12.55 -17.53
N SER A 106 -17.48 13.32 -16.57
CA SER A 106 -17.52 14.79 -16.53
C SER A 106 -16.71 15.24 -15.33
N PHE A 107 -15.68 16.05 -15.55
CA PHE A 107 -15.17 16.89 -14.48
C PHE A 107 -16.32 17.79 -14.01
N PRO A 108 -16.68 17.72 -12.73
CA PRO A 108 -16.61 18.93 -11.94
C PRO A 108 -15.68 18.71 -10.74
N LEU A 109 -14.82 19.71 -10.54
CA LEU A 109 -13.92 19.89 -9.42
C LEU A 109 -14.70 19.77 -8.10
N SER A 110 -14.85 18.57 -7.57
CA SER A 110 -14.97 18.37 -6.13
C SER A 110 -13.56 18.12 -5.62
N TYR A 111 -12.85 19.22 -5.33
CA TYR A 111 -11.66 19.15 -4.50
C TYR A 111 -12.11 18.49 -3.20
N GLN A 112 -11.68 17.24 -2.96
CA GLN A 112 -11.82 16.64 -1.64
C GLN A 112 -10.97 17.51 -0.70
N ASP A 113 -11.65 18.17 0.23
CA ASP A 113 -11.05 19.11 1.17
C ASP A 113 -9.97 18.36 1.98
N GLY A 114 -8.71 18.79 1.84
CA GLY A 114 -7.55 18.22 2.55
C GLY A 114 -6.65 17.24 1.79
N GLU A 115 -6.91 16.89 0.52
CA GLU A 115 -6.00 16.03 -0.27
C GLU A 115 -4.83 16.80 -0.92
N LEU A 116 -3.65 16.17 -1.01
CA LEU A 116 -2.50 16.74 -1.71
C LEU A 116 -2.63 16.51 -3.21
N LEU A 117 -2.68 17.61 -3.96
CA LEU A 117 -2.77 17.58 -5.42
C LEU A 117 -1.47 18.02 -6.06
N TRP A 118 -1.03 17.25 -7.05
CA TRP A 118 0.11 17.64 -7.87
C TRP A 118 -0.35 18.45 -9.06
N THR A 119 -0.05 19.74 -9.04
CA THR A 119 -0.40 20.70 -10.10
C THR A 119 0.64 20.77 -11.23
N GLY A 120 1.74 20.00 -11.12
CA GLY A 120 2.77 19.91 -12.14
C GLY A 120 2.50 18.81 -13.18
N THR A 121 3.41 18.66 -14.14
CA THR A 121 3.35 17.60 -15.14
C THR A 121 3.84 16.26 -14.56
N GLN A 122 3.47 15.15 -15.21
CA GLN A 122 4.03 13.83 -14.87
C GLN A 122 5.56 13.78 -15.04
N GLN A 123 6.11 14.55 -15.99
CA GLN A 123 7.54 14.62 -16.21
C GLN A 123 8.27 15.31 -15.05
N GLU A 124 7.73 16.43 -14.56
CA GLU A 124 8.26 17.12 -13.37
C GLU A 124 8.25 16.19 -12.14
N LEU A 125 7.18 15.41 -11.95
CA LEU A 125 7.10 14.44 -10.86
C LEU A 125 8.14 13.32 -11.00
N LEU A 126 8.39 12.88 -12.23
CA LEU A 126 9.39 11.87 -12.53
C LEU A 126 10.82 12.39 -12.33
N GLU A 127 11.09 13.64 -12.68
CA GLU A 127 12.36 14.33 -12.42
C GLU A 127 12.65 14.36 -10.91
N LEU A 128 11.65 14.72 -10.09
CA LEU A 128 11.75 14.67 -8.63
C LEU A 128 12.03 13.25 -8.13
N ALA A 129 11.29 12.25 -8.62
CA ALA A 129 11.49 10.86 -8.24
C ALA A 129 12.92 10.36 -8.56
N VAL A 130 13.47 10.79 -9.70
CA VAL A 130 14.84 10.44 -10.11
C VAL A 130 15.86 11.05 -9.16
N ALA A 131 15.70 12.33 -8.80
CA ALA A 131 16.58 13.01 -7.87
C ALA A 131 16.55 12.36 -6.48
N LEU A 132 15.37 12.12 -5.92
CA LEU A 132 15.19 11.44 -4.63
C LEU A 132 15.86 10.06 -4.60
N HIS A 133 15.64 9.28 -5.66
CA HIS A 133 16.24 7.96 -5.80
C HIS A 133 17.77 8.02 -5.91
N LYS A 134 18.31 8.94 -6.71
CA LYS A 134 19.76 9.07 -6.89
C LYS A 134 20.47 9.61 -5.65
N ASN A 135 19.81 10.50 -4.92
CA ASN A 135 20.33 11.02 -3.65
C ASN A 135 20.32 9.92 -2.57
N GLY A 136 19.35 9.00 -2.61
CA GLY A 136 19.34 7.80 -1.77
C GLY A 136 19.05 8.06 -0.30
N ILE A 137 18.38 9.18 -0.01
CA ILE A 137 17.93 9.62 1.32
C ILE A 137 16.68 8.90 1.83
N ILE A 138 15.97 8.20 0.96
CA ILE A 138 14.74 7.47 1.32
C ILE A 138 15.08 6.01 1.59
N MET A 139 14.75 5.54 2.79
CA MET A 139 14.83 4.13 3.18
C MET A 139 13.48 3.44 3.02
N TYR A 140 13.49 2.16 2.61
CA TYR A 140 12.36 1.26 2.60
C TYR A 140 12.70 0.06 3.49
N GLY A 141 12.19 0.07 4.72
CA GLY A 141 12.64 -0.85 5.76
C GLY A 141 14.12 -0.65 6.07
N ASN A 142 14.92 -1.71 5.94
CA ASN A 142 16.34 -1.72 6.24
C ASN A 142 17.27 -1.43 5.04
N ARG A 143 16.73 -1.02 3.89
CA ARG A 143 17.52 -0.72 2.67
C ARG A 143 17.10 0.60 2.03
N LYS A 144 17.91 1.11 1.10
CA LYS A 144 17.51 2.26 0.26
C LYS A 144 16.29 1.90 -0.59
N ALA A 145 15.38 2.85 -0.72
CA ALA A 145 14.19 2.70 -1.55
C ALA A 145 14.59 2.59 -3.03
N ARG A 146 13.97 1.63 -3.74
CA ARG A 146 14.11 1.50 -5.18
C ARG A 146 13.34 2.61 -5.88
N PHE A 147 13.76 2.97 -7.08
CA PHE A 147 13.08 3.98 -7.90
C PHE A 147 11.56 3.75 -8.01
N ILE A 148 11.14 2.51 -8.27
CA ILE A 148 9.72 2.18 -8.42
C ILE A 148 8.92 2.37 -7.12
N GLU A 149 9.56 2.22 -5.96
CA GLU A 149 8.91 2.41 -4.65
C GLU A 149 8.67 3.89 -4.38
N ILE A 150 9.64 4.74 -4.74
CA ILE A 150 9.51 6.20 -4.67
C ILE A 150 8.42 6.70 -5.62
N VAL A 151 8.40 6.21 -6.88
CA VAL A 151 7.36 6.58 -7.84
C VAL A 151 5.98 6.15 -7.36
N ARG A 152 5.82 4.93 -6.82
CA ARG A 152 4.55 4.47 -6.25
C ARG A 152 4.09 5.33 -5.07
N ALA A 153 5.00 5.71 -4.18
CA ALA A 153 4.68 6.58 -3.06
C ALA A 153 4.21 7.97 -3.53
N LEU A 154 4.91 8.59 -4.48
CA LEU A 154 4.53 9.88 -5.06
C LEU A 154 3.20 9.79 -5.81
N SER A 155 3.00 8.76 -6.63
CA SER A 155 1.74 8.47 -7.32
C SER A 155 0.57 8.32 -6.36
N SER A 156 0.77 7.60 -5.24
CA SER A 156 -0.26 7.43 -4.22
C SER A 156 -0.53 8.71 -3.44
N THR A 157 0.50 9.54 -3.19
CA THR A 157 0.38 10.79 -2.42
C THR A 157 -0.38 11.84 -3.20
N PHE A 158 -0.15 11.91 -4.52
CA PHE A 158 -0.71 12.94 -5.38
C PHE A 158 -1.86 12.45 -6.26
N HIS A 159 -2.30 11.21 -6.07
CA HIS A 159 -3.39 10.62 -6.84
C HIS A 159 -3.12 10.64 -8.36
N ILE A 160 -1.85 10.43 -8.77
CA ILE A 160 -1.42 10.41 -10.17
C ILE A 160 -1.02 8.99 -10.60
N THR A 161 -1.61 8.53 -11.70
CA THR A 161 -1.22 7.27 -12.35
C THR A 161 -0.03 7.46 -13.29
N ILE A 162 1.10 6.80 -12.99
CA ILE A 162 2.29 6.77 -13.85
C ILE A 162 2.50 5.35 -14.38
N ASN A 163 2.05 5.10 -15.61
CA ASN A 163 2.32 3.86 -16.33
C ASN A 163 3.71 3.88 -16.98
N ASP A 164 4.25 2.69 -17.29
CA ASP A 164 5.52 2.50 -18.01
C ASP A 164 6.69 3.29 -17.43
N VAL A 165 6.79 3.30 -16.10
CA VAL A 165 7.71 4.12 -15.30
C VAL A 165 9.14 4.11 -15.84
N TYR A 166 9.68 2.93 -16.17
CA TYR A 166 11.04 2.80 -16.69
C TYR A 166 11.18 3.32 -18.13
N VAL A 167 10.19 3.09 -18.98
CA VAL A 167 10.19 3.60 -20.37
C VAL A 167 10.11 5.13 -20.37
N LYS A 168 9.22 5.70 -19.54
CA LYS A 168 9.09 7.15 -19.37
C LYS A 168 10.36 7.75 -18.81
N LYS A 169 11.02 7.09 -17.85
CA LYS A 169 12.32 7.53 -17.32
C LYS A 169 13.39 7.56 -18.40
N THR A 170 13.53 6.49 -19.18
CA THR A 170 14.52 6.43 -20.26
C THR A 170 14.25 7.52 -21.29
N ARG A 171 13.01 7.66 -21.77
CA ARG A 171 12.63 8.74 -22.72
C ARG A 171 12.89 10.14 -22.17
N MET A 172 12.68 10.36 -20.87
CA MET A 172 12.95 11.64 -20.22
C MET A 172 14.46 11.94 -20.26
N LEU A 173 15.29 10.95 -19.93
CA LEU A 173 16.75 11.09 -19.95
C LEU A 173 17.28 11.27 -21.38
N ASP A 174 16.71 10.57 -22.36
CA ASP A 174 17.15 10.63 -23.76
C ASP A 174 16.80 11.95 -24.48
N ARG A 175 15.74 12.65 -24.03
CA ARG A 175 15.20 13.85 -24.70
C ARG A 175 15.60 15.17 -24.05
N SER A 176 16.23 15.15 -22.88
CA SER A 176 16.44 16.38 -22.10
C SER A 176 17.61 17.21 -22.65
N THR A 177 17.29 18.34 -23.28
CA THR A 177 18.27 19.35 -23.71
C THR A 177 18.64 20.33 -22.59
N ALA A 178 17.74 20.50 -21.60
CA ALA A 178 18.00 21.13 -20.31
C ALA A 178 18.01 20.04 -19.24
N VAL A 179 19.04 20.02 -18.37
CA VAL A 179 19.34 18.85 -17.53
C VAL A 179 18.32 18.66 -16.41
N THR A 180 17.82 19.74 -15.77
CA THR A 180 16.94 19.68 -14.58
C THR A 180 15.97 20.88 -14.42
N PRO A 181 15.12 21.19 -15.41
CA PRO A 181 14.28 22.39 -15.38
C PRO A 181 13.32 22.47 -14.19
N PHE A 182 12.81 21.34 -13.70
CA PHE A 182 11.91 21.33 -12.54
C PHE A 182 12.66 21.53 -11.23
N LEU A 183 13.77 20.82 -11.03
CA LEU A 183 14.54 20.93 -9.78
C LEU A 183 15.16 22.33 -9.63
N ASP A 184 15.59 22.95 -10.72
CA ASP A 184 16.08 24.34 -10.72
C ASP A 184 14.98 25.31 -10.27
N LYS A 185 13.74 25.08 -10.71
CA LYS A 185 12.57 25.86 -10.28
C LYS A 185 12.29 25.67 -8.78
N LEU A 186 12.38 24.45 -8.25
CA LEU A 186 12.20 24.18 -6.82
C LEU A 186 13.29 24.85 -5.97
N LYS A 187 14.56 24.74 -6.40
CA LYS A 187 15.68 25.38 -5.73
C LYS A 187 15.49 26.89 -5.65
N LYS A 188 15.15 27.54 -6.77
CA LYS A 188 14.91 28.98 -6.82
C LYS A 188 13.74 29.40 -5.91
N ALA A 189 12.68 28.61 -5.83
CA ALA A 189 11.56 28.87 -4.92
C ALA A 189 12.00 28.82 -3.45
N TYR A 190 12.83 27.85 -3.07
CA TYR A 190 13.38 27.77 -1.72
C TYR A 190 14.31 28.95 -1.39
N GLU A 191 15.22 29.28 -2.30
CA GLU A 191 16.14 30.43 -2.13
C GLU A 191 15.37 31.74 -1.90
N GLN A 192 14.28 31.98 -2.63
CA GLN A 192 13.44 33.16 -2.43
C GLN A 192 12.78 33.23 -1.04
N VAL A 193 12.38 32.09 -0.47
CA VAL A 193 11.82 32.03 0.89
C VAL A 193 12.90 32.37 1.91
N VAL A 194 14.10 31.81 1.74
CA VAL A 194 15.25 32.08 2.63
C VAL A 194 15.67 33.54 2.55
N GLU A 195 15.81 34.10 1.35
CA GLU A 195 16.17 35.52 1.14
C GLU A 195 15.18 36.47 1.80
N ARG A 196 13.87 36.15 1.78
CA ARG A 196 12.85 36.95 2.46
C ARG A 196 12.91 36.82 3.98
N HIS A 197 13.34 35.68 4.49
CA HIS A 197 13.45 35.45 5.94
C HIS A 197 14.71 36.10 6.54
N LEU A 198 15.77 36.26 5.74
CA LEU A 198 17.03 36.87 6.15
C LEU A 198 17.05 38.41 6.04
N ARG A 199 15.99 39.02 5.50
CA ARG A 199 15.79 40.48 5.45
C ARG A 199 14.92 40.93 6.61
#